data_AF-A0A5K0Y4T8-F1
#
_entry.id   AF-A0A5K0Y4T8-F1
#
_cell.length_a   1.000
_cell.length_b   1.000
_cell.length_c   1.000
_cell.angle_alpha   90.00
_cell.angle_beta   90.00
_cell.angle_gamma   90.00
#
_symmetry.space_group_name_H-M   'P 1'
#
loop_
_entity.id
_entity.type
_entity.pdbx_description
1 polymer ?
#
loop_
_entity_poly.entity_id
_entity_poly.type
_entity_poly.pdbx_seq_one_letter_code
_entity_poly.pdbx_strand_id
1 'polypeptide(L)' 'RYNQFYGSIPKCLSSLLELKCLHIGDNRLTGTIPVALANLTELEWFSIAQNQL' A
#
# COMPACT_ATOMS: atom_id res chain seq x y z
N ARG A 1 7.25 -6.58 -12.66
CA ARG A 1 8.56 -6.66 -11.96
C ARG A 1 8.26 -6.52 -10.48
N TYR A 2 8.76 -7.44 -9.67
CA TYR A 2 8.48 -7.51 -8.24
C TYR A 2 9.70 -7.07 -7.45
N ASN A 3 9.47 -6.43 -6.30
CA ASN A 3 10.54 -5.95 -5.42
C ASN A 3 10.65 -6.88 -4.20
N GLN A 4 11.58 -6.56 -3.30
CA GLN A 4 11.72 -7.26 -2.01
C GLN A 4 11.50 -6.30 -0.85
N PHE A 5 10.56 -5.35 -0.99
CA PHE A 5 10.25 -4.41 0.08
C PHE A 5 9.72 -5.16 1.30
N TYR A 6 10.16 -4.74 2.48
CA TYR A 6 9.85 -5.37 3.76
C TYR A 6 9.50 -4.33 4.80
N GLY A 7 8.92 -4.78 5.92
CA GLY A 7 8.38 -3.89 6.96
C GLY A 7 6.94 -3.48 6.67
N SER A 8 6.44 -2.49 7.42
CA SER A 8 5.05 -2.07 7.35
C SER A 8 4.80 -1.02 6.28
N ILE A 9 3.56 -0.96 5.80
CA ILE A 9 3.11 0.11 4.90
C ILE A 9 3.13 1.43 5.69
N PRO A 10 3.87 2.45 5.23
CA PRO A 10 4.00 3.69 5.99
C PRO A 10 2.72 4.53 5.89
N LYS A 11 2.28 5.08 7.03
CA LYS A 11 1.08 5.93 7.13
C LYS A 11 1.16 7.17 6.24
N CYS A 12 2.35 7.68 5.95
CA CYS A 12 2.52 8.88 5.12
C CYS A 12 2.01 8.72 3.69
N LEU A 13 1.81 7.49 3.19
CA LEU A 13 1.16 7.29 1.88
C LEU A 13 -0.24 7.90 1.82
N SER A 14 -0.94 8.07 2.96
CA SER A 14 -2.24 8.72 3.00
C SER A 14 -2.22 10.21 2.66
N SER A 15 -1.05 10.85 2.55
CA SER A 15 -0.96 12.25 2.13
C SER A 15 -0.99 12.42 0.61
N LEU A 16 -0.94 11.33 -0.15
CA LEU A 16 -0.99 11.34 -1.61
C LEU A 16 -2.46 11.37 -2.07
N LEU A 17 -3.15 12.49 -1.83
CA LEU A 17 -4.61 12.59 -2.02
C LEU A 17 -5.07 12.34 -3.47
N GLU A 18 -4.20 12.57 -4.45
CA GLU A 18 -4.46 12.33 -5.88
C GLU A 18 -4.02 10.93 -6.36
N LEU A 19 -3.63 10.03 -5.44
CA LEU A 19 -3.12 8.71 -5.78
C LEU A 19 -4.24 7.82 -6.34
N LYS A 20 -4.17 7.54 -7.64
CA LYS A 20 -5.12 6.66 -8.35
C LYS A 20 -4.75 5.18 -8.30
N CYS A 21 -3.46 4.86 -8.20
CA CYS A 21 -2.98 3.48 -8.25
C CYS A 21 -1.89 3.24 -7.21
N LEU A 22 -2.11 2.25 -6.35
CA LEU A 22 -1.15 1.75 -5.38
C LEU A 22 -0.98 0.24 -5.61
N HIS A 23 0.11 -0.12 -6.28
CA HIS A 23 0.48 -1.51 -6.55
C HIS A 23 1.77 -1.87 -5.81
N ILE A 24 1.61 -2.53 -4.67
CA ILE A 24 2.70 -3.01 -3.80
C ILE A 24 2.61 -4.52 -3.51
N GLY A 25 1.80 -5.22 -4.30
CA GLY A 25 1.75 -6.68 -4.30
C GLY A 25 3.09 -7.33 -4.62
N ASP A 26 3.20 -8.62 -4.31
CA ASP A 26 4.39 -9.44 -4.57
C ASP A 26 5.65 -8.86 -3.91
N ASN A 27 5.56 -8.60 -2.61
CA ASN A 27 6.66 -8.10 -1.78
C ASN A 27 6.72 -8.90 -0.45
N ARG A 28 7.51 -8.43 0.51
CA ARG A 28 7.67 -9.03 1.84
C ARG A 28 7.18 -8.08 2.94
N LEU A 29 6.17 -7.27 2.64
CA LEU A 29 5.59 -6.33 3.61
C LEU A 29 4.87 -7.10 4.71
N THR A 30 4.97 -6.59 5.94
CA THR A 30 4.44 -7.20 7.17
C THR A 30 3.65 -6.18 8.00
N GLY A 31 2.93 -6.64 9.03
CA GLY A 31 2.13 -5.76 9.88
C GLY A 31 0.73 -5.58 9.33
N THR A 32 0.09 -4.44 9.58
CA THR A 32 -1.31 -4.19 9.18
C THR A 32 -1.42 -3.11 8.12
N ILE A 33 -2.52 -3.14 7.37
CA ILE A 33 -2.90 -2.06 6.46
C ILE A 33 -3.24 -0.81 7.31
N PRO A 34 -2.54 0.32 7.13
CA PRO A 34 -2.83 1.51 7.91
C PRO A 34 -4.21 2.05 7.58
N VAL A 35 -5.05 2.27 8.61
CA VAL A 35 -6.39 2.87 8.45
C VAL A 35 -6.35 4.23 7.76
N ALA A 36 -5.22 4.95 7.86
CA ALA A 36 -5.00 6.23 7.18
C ALA A 36 -5.11 6.12 5.65
N LEU A 37 -4.85 4.95 5.05
CA LEU A 37 -5.03 4.74 3.61
C LEU A 37 -6.50 4.89 3.17
N ALA A 38 -7.47 4.84 4.10
CA ALA A 38 -8.86 5.17 3.80
C ALA A 38 -9.07 6.63 3.37
N ASN A 39 -8.10 7.52 3.61
CA ASN A 39 -8.13 8.90 3.12
C ASN A 39 -7.81 9.04 1.63
N LEU A 40 -7.37 7.96 0.97
CA LEU A 40 -7.07 7.95 -0.46
C LEU A 40 -8.35 7.80 -1.29
N THR A 41 -9.17 8.85 -1.32
CA THR A 41 -10.49 8.84 -1.95
C THR A 41 -10.44 8.72 -3.47
N GLU A 42 -9.32 9.12 -4.10
CA GLU A 42 -9.09 9.01 -5.54
C GLU A 42 -8.51 7.64 -5.96
N LEU A 43 -8.35 6.69 -5.03
CA LEU A 43 -7.72 5.40 -5.32
C LEU A 43 -8.64 4.49 -6.13
N GLU A 44 -8.25 4.25 -7.39
CA GLU A 44 -8.97 3.41 -8.34
C GLU A 44 -8.43 1.97 -8.35
N TRP A 45 -7.13 1.79 -8.12
CA TRP A 45 -6.48 0.48 -8.11
C TRP A 45 -5.64 0.28 -6.85
N PHE A 46 -5.94 -0.77 -6.09
CA PHE A 46 -5.19 -1.15 -4.90
C PHE A 46 -4.83 -2.63 -4.94
N SER A 47 -3.53 -2.94 -4.97
CA SER A 47 -3.02 -4.31 -4.93
C SER A 47 -1.92 -4.45 -3.90
N ILE A 48 -2.17 -5.33 -2.93
CA ILE A 48 -1.23 -5.73 -1.86
C ILE A 48 -1.06 -7.24 -1.78
N ALA A 49 -1.64 -7.98 -2.73
CA ALA A 49 -1.62 -9.44 -2.74
C ALA A 49 -0.19 -9.98 -2.69
N GLN A 50 -0.01 -11.20 -2.17
CA GLN A 50 1.31 -11.83 -2.08
C GLN A 50 2.30 -10.99 -1.24
N ASN A 51 1.83 -10.55 -0.06
CA ASN A 51 2.61 -10.01 1.06
C ASN A 51 2.24 -10.79 2.35
N GLN A 52 2.81 -10.41 3.49
CA GLN A 52 2.57 -11.01 4.81
C GLN A 52 1.81 -10.02 5.73
N LEU A 53 0.76 -9.39 5.18
CA LEU A 53 -0.04 -8.30 5.76
C LEU A 53 -1.36 -8.80 6.38
#